data_AF-A0A2E7T829-F1
#
_entry.id   AF-A0A2E7T829-F1
#
_cell.length_a   1.000
_cell.length_b   1.000
_cell.length_c   1.000
_cell.angle_alpha   90.00
_cell.angle_beta   90.00
_cell.angle_gamma   90.00
#
_symmetry.space_group_name_H-M   'P 1'
#
loop_
_entity.id
_entity.type
_entity.pdbx_description
1 polymer ?
#
loop_
_entity_poly.entity_id
_entity_poly.type
_entity_poly.pdbx_seq_one_letter_code
_entity_poly.pdbx_strand_id
1 'polypeptide(L)'
;MKKFELQRSIEKCPVHGSTPPTNRLAVLLLLFFLLVVLHPVVFSQDNAPLGAALQIYESELYYDDWPEERRSDSILELAVVRDLLSSFDEEKGQVIIVRHPGGDVGKAWAFEFQGWLVSFGIPMNFIILEPGSGYPDALLLLIEQESETSSAL
;
A
#
# COMPACT_ATOMS: atom_id res chain seq x y z
N MET A 1 -11.55 -91.27 -0.99
CA MET A 1 -13.02 -91.09 -0.85
C MET A 1 -13.46 -90.11 -1.94
N LYS A 2 -13.85 -90.58 -3.13
CA LYS A 2 -15.24 -90.72 -3.67
C LYS A 2 -16.11 -89.43 -3.64
N LYS A 3 -16.28 -88.78 -4.81
CA LYS A 3 -17.57 -88.47 -5.52
C LYS A 3 -17.26 -87.49 -6.69
N PHE A 4 -17.44 -87.80 -7.99
CA PHE A 4 -18.70 -87.84 -8.77
C PHE A 4 -19.62 -86.64 -8.48
N GLU A 5 -20.19 -85.89 -9.41
CA GLU A 5 -20.27 -85.80 -10.89
C GLU A 5 -21.30 -84.66 -11.13
N LEU A 6 -21.43 -84.23 -12.39
CA LEU A 6 -22.61 -83.61 -13.01
C LEU A 6 -22.94 -82.11 -12.85
N GLN A 7 -22.65 -81.45 -13.97
CA GLN A 7 -23.33 -80.31 -14.58
C GLN A 7 -24.87 -80.27 -14.43
N ARG A 8 -25.40 -79.04 -14.33
CA ARG A 8 -26.62 -78.60 -15.03
C ARG A 8 -26.52 -77.05 -15.21
N SER A 9 -26.33 -76.49 -16.41
CA SER A 9 -27.37 -76.15 -17.42
C SER A 9 -28.37 -75.10 -16.87
N ILE A 10 -28.75 -73.95 -17.46
CA ILE A 10 -28.63 -73.29 -18.80
C ILE A 10 -29.07 -71.80 -18.60
N GLU A 11 -28.67 -70.91 -19.52
CA GLU A 11 -29.29 -69.61 -19.92
C GLU A 11 -29.25 -68.39 -18.97
N LYS A 12 -28.65 -67.28 -19.43
CA LYS A 12 -29.35 -66.20 -20.17
C LYS A 12 -28.42 -64.99 -20.43
N CYS A 13 -28.23 -64.60 -21.70
CA CYS A 13 -27.71 -63.28 -22.12
C CYS A 13 -28.88 -62.26 -22.21
N PRO A 14 -28.72 -60.95 -22.57
CA PRO A 14 -27.64 -59.96 -22.38
C PRO A 14 -28.17 -58.53 -21.94
N VAL A 15 -27.26 -57.52 -21.95
CA VAL A 15 -27.46 -56.05 -22.17
C VAL A 15 -27.86 -55.12 -21.02
N HIS A 16 -26.95 -54.17 -20.70
CA HIS A 16 -27.11 -52.69 -20.49
C HIS A 16 -26.04 -52.27 -19.46
N GLY A 17 -25.06 -51.42 -19.77
CA GLY A 17 -25.24 -50.06 -20.27
C GLY A 17 -25.49 -49.12 -19.10
N SER A 18 -24.44 -48.65 -18.41
CA SER A 18 -24.55 -47.49 -17.51
C SER A 18 -23.19 -46.80 -17.38
N THR A 19 -23.04 -45.71 -18.12
CA THR A 19 -22.02 -44.67 -17.90
C THR A 19 -22.40 -43.84 -16.67
N PRO A 20 -21.43 -43.26 -15.94
CA PRO A 20 -21.72 -42.51 -14.71
C PRO A 20 -22.49 -41.21 -14.99
N PRO A 21 -23.37 -40.77 -14.07
CA PRO A 21 -24.10 -39.52 -14.22
C PRO A 21 -23.13 -38.34 -14.25
N THR A 22 -23.23 -37.58 -15.34
CA THR A 22 -22.45 -36.38 -15.59
C THR A 22 -22.95 -35.28 -14.65
N ASN A 23 -22.25 -35.08 -13.54
CA ASN A 23 -22.53 -34.06 -12.53
C ASN A 23 -22.25 -32.66 -13.10
N ARG A 24 -23.19 -32.14 -13.90
CA ARG A 24 -23.12 -30.81 -14.51
C ARG A 24 -23.02 -29.68 -13.47
N LEU A 25 -23.53 -29.89 -12.26
CA LEU A 25 -23.38 -28.95 -11.14
C LEU A 25 -21.95 -28.90 -10.56
N ALA A 26 -21.25 -30.04 -10.50
CA ALA A 26 -19.87 -30.08 -10.00
C ALA A 26 -18.89 -29.36 -10.94
N VAL A 27 -19.14 -29.45 -12.26
CA VAL A 27 -18.37 -28.72 -13.28
C VAL A 27 -18.63 -27.21 -13.19
N LEU A 28 -19.88 -26.78 -12.97
CA LEU A 28 -20.22 -25.36 -12.81
C LEU A 28 -19.59 -24.74 -11.55
N LEU A 29 -19.57 -25.46 -10.43
CA LEU A 29 -18.94 -24.98 -9.19
C LEU A 29 -17.41 -24.89 -9.31
N LEU A 30 -16.77 -25.85 -9.99
CA LEU A 30 -15.32 -25.80 -10.27
C LEU A 30 -14.94 -24.66 -11.21
N LEU A 31 -15.75 -24.40 -12.24
CA LEU A 31 -15.52 -23.26 -13.15
C LEU A 31 -15.70 -21.91 -12.43
N PHE A 32 -16.65 -21.81 -11.50
CA PHE A 32 -16.83 -20.61 -10.69
C PHE A 32 -15.64 -20.36 -9.75
N PHE A 33 -15.14 -21.41 -9.08
CA PHE A 33 -13.95 -21.30 -8.23
C PHE A 33 -12.68 -20.98 -9.04
N LEU A 34 -12.54 -21.53 -10.25
CA LEU A 34 -11.42 -21.23 -11.14
C LEU A 34 -11.46 -19.80 -11.69
N LEU A 35 -12.66 -19.24 -11.92
CA LEU A 35 -12.83 -17.83 -12.32
C LEU A 35 -12.50 -16.84 -11.19
N VAL A 36 -12.70 -17.20 -9.93
CA VAL A 36 -12.43 -16.28 -8.80
C VAL A 36 -10.94 -16.22 -8.43
N VAL A 37 -10.17 -17.30 -8.66
CA VAL A 37 -8.75 -17.39 -8.26
C VAL A 37 -7.78 -16.88 -9.34
N LEU A 38 -8.22 -16.80 -10.60
CA LEU A 38 -7.36 -16.44 -11.75
C LEU A 38 -7.57 -15.02 -12.26
N HIS A 39 -8.52 -14.25 -11.72
CA HIS A 39 -8.47 -12.81 -11.90
C HIS A 39 -7.43 -12.29 -10.91
N PRO A 40 -6.32 -11.67 -11.37
CA PRO A 40 -5.61 -10.77 -10.48
C PRO A 40 -6.68 -9.82 -9.95
N VAL A 41 -6.67 -9.59 -8.64
CA VAL A 41 -7.22 -8.36 -8.08
C VAL A 41 -6.44 -7.25 -8.78
N VAL A 42 -6.90 -6.87 -9.96
CA VAL A 42 -6.54 -5.62 -10.60
C VAL A 42 -7.30 -4.61 -9.77
N PHE A 43 -6.71 -4.21 -8.65
CA PHE A 43 -6.94 -2.87 -8.15
C PHE A 43 -6.45 -1.97 -9.29
N SER A 44 -7.37 -1.65 -10.21
CA SER A 44 -7.18 -0.58 -11.18
C SER A 44 -7.02 0.69 -10.36
N GLN A 45 -5.79 1.10 -10.15
CA GLN A 45 -5.45 2.48 -9.86
C GLN A 45 -5.20 3.19 -11.20
N ASP A 46 -6.20 3.16 -12.10
CA ASP A 46 -6.15 3.84 -13.41
C ASP A 46 -6.91 5.17 -13.38
N ASN A 47 -7.05 5.74 -12.20
CA ASN A 47 -7.64 7.03 -11.95
C ASN A 47 -6.86 7.74 -10.84
N ALA A 48 -5.53 7.76 -10.96
CA ALA A 48 -4.83 8.95 -10.51
C ALA A 48 -5.43 10.12 -11.30
N PRO A 49 -5.99 11.15 -10.64
CA PRO A 49 -6.51 12.31 -11.36
C PRO A 49 -5.41 12.85 -12.29
N LEU A 50 -5.76 13.19 -13.53
CA LEU A 50 -4.88 14.03 -14.35
C LEU A 50 -4.69 15.34 -13.57
N GLY A 51 -3.54 15.48 -12.90
CA GLY A 51 -3.31 16.51 -11.89
C GLY A 51 -2.85 16.01 -10.52
N ALA A 52 -2.59 14.71 -10.33
CA ALA A 52 -2.01 14.19 -9.09
C ALA A 52 -0.65 14.85 -8.86
N ALA A 53 -0.48 15.49 -7.69
CA ALA A 53 0.80 16.04 -7.28
C ALA A 53 1.87 14.95 -7.33
N LEU A 54 3.02 15.26 -7.93
CA LEU A 54 4.11 14.31 -8.02
C LEU A 54 4.81 14.28 -6.66
N GLN A 55 4.71 13.17 -5.95
CA GLN A 55 5.49 12.93 -4.75
C GLN A 55 6.93 12.60 -5.16
N ILE A 56 7.87 13.51 -4.89
CA ILE A 56 9.26 13.42 -5.36
C ILE A 56 10.26 13.03 -4.25
N TYR A 57 9.81 13.07 -2.99
CA TYR A 57 10.60 12.73 -1.83
C TYR A 57 9.71 12.07 -0.79
N GLU A 58 10.23 11.03 -0.13
CA GLU A 58 9.61 10.36 1.00
C GLU A 58 10.68 9.86 1.96
N SER A 59 10.50 10.13 3.24
CA SER A 59 11.39 9.62 4.28
C SER A 59 10.70 9.60 5.63
N GLU A 60 11.21 8.78 6.52
CA GLU A 60 10.73 8.65 7.90
C GLU A 60 11.76 9.28 8.84
N LEU A 61 11.26 10.00 9.84
CA LEU A 61 12.06 10.49 10.95
C LEU A 61 11.46 9.91 12.23
N TYR A 62 12.15 8.95 12.85
CA TYR A 62 11.73 8.31 14.08
C TYR A 62 11.99 9.22 15.28
N TYR A 63 11.14 9.11 16.31
CA TYR A 63 11.24 9.95 17.50
C TYR A 63 12.53 9.68 18.28
N ASP A 64 13.02 8.43 18.26
CA ASP A 64 14.28 8.04 18.90
C ASP A 64 15.51 8.70 18.27
N ASP A 65 15.42 9.09 16.98
CA ASP A 65 16.46 9.86 16.30
C ASP A 65 16.35 11.37 16.57
N TRP A 66 15.24 11.82 17.16
CA TRP A 66 15.02 13.24 17.44
C TRP A 66 15.91 13.71 18.61
N PRO A 67 16.80 14.70 18.40
CA PRO A 67 17.77 15.09 19.42
C PRO A 67 17.12 15.56 20.72
N GLU A 68 17.67 15.13 21.86
CA GLU A 68 17.24 15.60 23.18
C GLU A 68 17.49 17.12 23.31
N GLU A 69 18.71 17.55 23.00
CA GLU A 69 19.06 18.96 22.89
C GLU A 69 18.83 19.47 21.45
N ARG A 70 17.69 20.14 21.24
CA ARG A 70 17.31 20.70 19.93
C ARG A 70 18.06 22.00 19.67
N ARG A 71 19.19 21.88 18.98
CA ARG A 71 19.98 22.99 18.48
C ARG A 71 20.12 22.87 16.97
N SER A 72 20.34 24.01 16.29
CA SER A 72 20.43 24.04 14.83
C SER A 72 21.45 23.03 14.27
N ASP A 73 22.61 22.90 14.90
CA ASP A 73 23.63 21.92 14.55
C ASP A 73 23.13 20.48 14.75
N SER A 74 22.57 20.16 15.92
CA SER A 74 22.05 18.82 16.21
C SER A 74 20.95 18.37 15.22
N ILE A 75 20.03 19.26 14.86
CA ILE A 75 18.96 18.93 13.90
C ILE A 75 19.52 18.77 12.47
N LEU A 76 20.52 19.56 12.09
CA LEU A 76 21.19 19.43 10.79
C LEU A 76 22.13 18.21 10.70
N GLU A 77 22.46 17.56 11.81
CA GLU A 77 23.17 16.28 11.82
C GLU A 77 22.29 15.11 11.35
N LEU A 78 20.96 15.26 11.43
CA LEU A 78 20.02 14.29 10.90
C LEU A 78 20.09 14.25 9.37
N ALA A 79 20.47 13.10 8.80
CA ALA A 79 20.56 12.93 7.35
C ALA A 79 19.24 13.25 6.65
N VAL A 80 18.13 12.77 7.21
CA VAL A 80 16.78 13.01 6.70
C VAL A 80 16.44 14.51 6.61
N VAL A 81 16.92 15.33 7.54
CA VAL A 81 16.68 16.78 7.49
C VAL A 81 17.50 17.43 6.39
N ARG A 82 18.79 17.07 6.26
CA ARG A 82 19.63 17.61 5.19
C ARG A 82 19.11 17.21 3.82
N ASP A 83 18.70 15.96 3.66
CA ASP A 83 18.20 15.43 2.40
C ASP A 83 16.89 16.12 2.01
N LEU A 84 15.96 16.29 2.96
CA LEU A 84 14.73 17.07 2.77
C LEU A 84 15.04 18.51 2.33
N LEU A 85 15.92 19.22 3.06
CA LEU A 85 16.28 20.61 2.76
C LEU A 85 16.97 20.74 1.39
N SER A 86 17.78 19.76 1.00
CA SER A 86 18.45 19.75 -0.31
C SER A 86 17.52 19.39 -1.47
N SER A 87 16.43 18.70 -1.19
CA SER A 87 15.46 18.25 -2.20
C SER A 87 14.37 19.28 -2.46
N PHE A 88 14.08 20.15 -1.49
CA PHE A 88 13.06 21.18 -1.59
C PHE A 88 13.51 22.33 -2.50
N ASP A 89 12.61 22.76 -3.38
CA ASP A 89 12.81 23.84 -4.33
C ASP A 89 11.54 24.70 -4.44
N GLU A 90 11.62 25.91 -3.87
CA GLU A 90 10.53 26.90 -3.86
C GLU A 90 10.11 27.32 -5.28
N GLU A 91 11.07 27.46 -6.20
CA GLU A 91 10.79 27.93 -7.57
C GLU A 91 9.98 26.92 -8.38
N LYS A 92 10.01 25.64 -7.97
CA LYS A 92 9.24 24.56 -8.58
C LYS A 92 7.83 24.41 -8.02
N GLY A 93 7.41 25.30 -7.10
CA GLY A 93 6.09 25.22 -6.46
C GLY A 93 5.92 23.96 -5.61
N GLN A 94 7.01 23.47 -5.02
CA GLN A 94 6.96 22.29 -4.17
C GLN A 94 6.42 22.62 -2.78
N VAL A 95 5.78 21.66 -2.14
CA VAL A 95 5.33 21.75 -0.74
C VAL A 95 5.92 20.60 0.07
N ILE A 96 6.28 20.89 1.31
CA ILE A 96 6.70 19.90 2.29
C ILE A 96 5.46 19.50 3.09
N ILE A 97 5.14 18.21 3.10
CA ILE A 97 4.09 17.66 3.95
C ILE A 97 4.75 16.87 5.07
N VAL A 98 4.39 17.22 6.30
CA VAL A 98 4.85 16.54 7.52
C VAL A 98 3.65 15.82 8.11
N ARG A 99 3.56 14.52 7.84
CA ARG A 99 2.58 13.65 8.48
C ARG A 99 3.07 13.21 9.84
N HIS A 100 2.20 13.31 10.84
CA HIS A 100 2.56 13.06 12.23
C HIS A 100 1.78 11.91 12.86
N PRO A 101 2.32 11.24 13.89
CA PRO A 101 1.58 10.22 14.62
C PRO A 101 0.37 10.86 15.32
N GLY A 102 -0.65 10.06 15.61
CA GLY A 102 -1.85 10.53 16.29
C GLY A 102 -1.56 11.04 17.70
N GLY A 103 -2.51 11.82 18.24
CA GLY A 103 -2.43 12.36 19.60
C GLY A 103 -1.64 13.65 19.72
N ASP A 104 -1.71 14.25 20.91
CA ASP A 104 -1.18 15.60 21.17
C ASP A 104 0.35 15.64 21.12
N VAL A 105 1.02 14.55 21.52
CA VAL A 105 2.48 14.44 21.48
C VAL A 105 2.99 14.47 20.04
N GLY A 106 2.40 13.67 19.16
CA GLY A 106 2.75 13.63 17.73
C GLY A 106 2.50 14.98 17.05
N LYS A 107 1.36 15.60 17.35
CA LYS A 107 1.04 16.94 16.85
C LYS A 107 2.04 18.00 17.34
N ALA A 108 2.38 18.00 18.62
CA ALA A 108 3.36 18.94 19.19
C ALA A 108 4.75 18.77 18.55
N TRP A 109 5.17 17.53 18.33
CA TRP A 109 6.43 17.23 17.64
C TRP A 109 6.45 17.75 16.21
N ALA A 110 5.36 17.59 15.45
CA ALA A 110 5.27 18.13 14.09
C ALA A 110 5.31 19.66 14.04
N PHE A 111 4.69 20.36 15.01
CA PHE A 111 4.82 21.81 15.13
C PHE A 111 6.26 22.24 15.49
N GLU A 112 6.93 21.49 16.35
CA GLU A 112 8.33 21.72 16.68
C GLU A 112 9.21 21.58 15.43
N PHE A 113 9.03 20.49 14.67
CA PHE A 113 9.73 20.23 13.42
C PHE A 113 9.49 21.33 12.38
N GLN A 114 8.24 21.77 12.21
CA GLN A 114 7.91 22.92 11.35
C GLN A 114 8.66 24.19 11.77
N GLY A 115 8.74 24.48 13.07
CA GLY A 115 9.51 25.61 13.60
C GLY A 115 10.99 25.54 13.23
N TRP A 116 11.58 24.34 13.23
CA TRP A 116 12.95 24.13 12.77
C TRP A 116 13.11 24.33 11.27
N LEU A 117 12.21 23.79 10.44
CA LEU A 117 12.23 24.03 8.99
C LEU A 117 12.16 25.53 8.65
N VAL A 118 11.28 26.27 9.34
CA VAL A 118 11.20 27.73 9.20
C VAL A 118 12.50 28.40 9.61
N SER A 119 13.12 27.95 10.70
CA SER A 119 14.42 28.46 11.15
C SER A 119 15.56 28.18 10.17
N PHE A 120 15.44 27.13 9.35
CA PHE A 120 16.37 26.80 8.26
C PHE A 120 16.04 27.49 6.93
N GLY A 121 15.01 28.32 6.90
CA GLY A 121 14.69 29.18 5.76
C GLY A 121 13.55 28.69 4.88
N ILE A 122 12.88 27.59 5.23
CA ILE A 122 11.68 27.15 4.51
C ILE A 122 10.50 28.06 4.88
N PRO A 123 9.86 28.77 3.94
CA PRO A 123 8.75 29.64 4.29
C PRO A 123 7.52 28.83 4.76
N MET A 124 6.82 29.33 5.77
CA MET A 124 5.73 28.62 6.46
C MET A 124 4.60 28.17 5.52
N ASN A 125 4.30 28.93 4.48
CA ASN A 125 3.25 28.64 3.50
C ASN A 125 3.55 27.42 2.62
N PHE A 126 4.79 26.92 2.62
CA PHE A 126 5.18 25.69 1.92
C PHE A 126 5.20 24.46 2.82
N ILE A 127 4.82 24.58 4.10
CA ILE A 127 4.84 23.47 5.06
C ILE A 127 3.40 23.15 5.49
N ILE A 128 2.98 21.92 5.20
CA ILE A 128 1.65 21.40 5.56
C ILE A 128 1.83 20.33 6.65
N LEU A 129 1.05 20.43 7.73
CA LEU A 129 0.99 19.42 8.78
C LEU A 129 -0.25 18.57 8.61
N GLU A 130 -0.08 17.26 8.56
CA GLU A 130 -1.18 16.30 8.41
C GLU A 130 -1.15 15.24 9.51
N PRO A 131 -2.32 14.82 10.05
CA PRO A 131 -2.35 13.65 10.93
C PRO A 131 -2.22 12.36 10.12
N GLY A 132 -1.61 11.34 10.73
CA GLY A 132 -1.56 9.99 10.17
C GLY A 132 -0.29 9.71 9.36
N SER A 133 0.86 9.69 10.03
CA SER A 133 2.14 9.23 9.43
C SER A 133 2.16 7.75 9.06
N GLY A 134 1.20 6.95 9.53
CA GLY A 134 1.21 5.49 9.38
C GLY A 134 2.06 4.76 10.43
N TYR A 135 2.81 5.52 11.24
CA TYR A 135 3.69 5.00 12.28
C TYR A 135 3.30 5.58 13.65
N PRO A 136 3.47 4.83 14.75
CA PRO A 136 3.16 5.33 16.10
C PRO A 136 4.19 6.34 16.61
N ASP A 137 5.41 6.32 16.08
CA ASP A 137 6.61 6.95 16.63
C ASP A 137 7.49 7.61 15.56
N ALA A 138 6.95 7.90 14.38
CA ALA A 138 7.68 8.58 13.32
C ALA A 138 6.87 9.69 12.65
N LEU A 139 7.56 10.74 12.22
CA LEU A 139 7.07 11.67 11.22
C LEU A 139 7.34 11.06 9.84
N LEU A 140 6.37 11.19 8.94
CA LEU A 140 6.54 10.90 7.52
C LEU A 140 6.69 12.22 6.78
N LEU A 141 7.83 12.40 6.12
CA LEU A 141 8.23 13.64 5.47
C LEU A 141 8.14 13.45 3.96
N LEU A 142 7.36 14.29 3.30
CA LEU A 142 7.06 14.20 1.88
C LEU A 142 7.39 15.53 1.21
N ILE A 143 7.84 15.49 -0.03
CA ILE A 143 7.81 16.65 -0.92
C ILE A 143 6.90 16.32 -2.09
N GLU A 144 5.90 17.17 -2.29
CA GLU A 144 5.00 17.10 -3.43
C GLU A 144 5.24 18.30 -4.34
N GLN A 145 5.18 18.07 -5.64
CA GLN A 145 5.17 19.13 -6.64
C GLN A 145 3.76 19.25 -7.22
N GLU A 146 3.19 20.45 -7.15
CA GLU A 146 1.93 20.72 -7.85
C GLU A 146 2.16 20.59 -9.36
N SER A 147 1.47 19.64 -10.00
CA SER A 147 1.56 19.50 -11.45
C SER A 147 0.97 20.74 -12.12
N GLU A 148 1.69 21.35 -13.06
CA GLU A 148 1.38 22.63 -13.74
C GLU A 148 -0.01 22.72 -14.43
N THR A 149 -0.82 21.68 -14.40
CA THR A 149 -2.15 21.61 -15.04
C THR A 149 -3.25 22.41 -14.33
N SER A 150 -3.03 22.94 -13.13
CA SER A 150 -4.07 23.65 -12.34
C SER A 150 -4.22 25.14 -12.68
N SER A 151 -3.23 25.76 -13.35
CA SER A 151 -3.22 27.20 -13.63
C SER A 151 -3.84 27.59 -15.00
N ALA A 152 -4.52 26.66 -15.68
CA ALA A 152 -5.03 26.86 -17.04
C ALA A 152 -6.58 26.91 -17.16
N LEU A 153 -7.29 27.28 -16.10
CA LEU A 153 -8.75 27.50 -16.13
C LEU A 153 -9.16 28.91 -15.69
#